data_AF-A0A7S1A8Z6-F1
#
_entry.id   AF-A0A7S1A8Z6-F1
#
_cell.length_a   1.000
_cell.length_b   1.000
_cell.length_c   1.000
_cell.angle_alpha   90.00
_cell.angle_beta   90.00
_cell.angle_gamma   90.00
#
_symmetry.space_group_name_H-M   'P 1'
#
loop_
_entity.id
_entity.type
_entity.pdbx_description
1 polymer ?
#
loop_
_entity_poly.entity_id
_entity_poly.type
_entity_poly.pdbx_seq_one_letter_code
_entity_poly.pdbx_strand_id
1 'polypeptide(L)'
;QWAFRDDGFSMSWAVDEFEKNVKRELDFEVEAANSESCRLFFQGHRTLSTRVVVPRVHLEHSTRRVLTMDFAEGTPISQLATAVRRQGETVAEGRDAQFSTGGDETRAVE
;
A
#
# COMPACT_ATOMS: atom_id res chain seq x y z
N GLN A 1 -15.83 -37.11 -3.83
CA GLN A 1 -17.00 -36.78 -2.99
C GLN A 1 -16.90 -35.30 -2.65
N TRP A 2 -17.83 -34.47 -3.10
CA TRP A 2 -17.79 -33.00 -2.95
C TRP A 2 -18.52 -32.56 -1.67
N ALA A 3 -18.03 -31.49 -1.05
CA ALA A 3 -18.30 -31.04 0.32
C ALA A 3 -19.66 -30.36 0.57
N PHE A 4 -20.73 -30.77 -0.13
CA PHE A 4 -22.01 -30.04 -0.13
C PHE A 4 -23.20 -30.84 0.43
N ARG A 5 -23.00 -31.65 1.48
CA ARG A 5 -24.13 -32.34 2.14
C ARG A 5 -24.37 -31.81 3.56
N ASP A 6 -25.38 -30.94 3.62
CA ASP A 6 -26.53 -30.95 4.56
C ASP A 6 -26.28 -31.15 6.07
N ASP A 7 -25.58 -30.18 6.68
CA ASP A 7 -25.49 -30.02 8.15
C ASP A 7 -26.21 -28.73 8.63
N GLY A 8 -27.27 -28.28 7.94
CA GLY A 8 -27.99 -27.04 8.30
C GLY A 8 -27.20 -25.73 8.04
N PHE A 9 -26.03 -25.82 7.39
CA PHE A 9 -25.24 -24.66 6.97
C PHE A 9 -25.64 -24.22 5.55
N SER A 10 -26.43 -23.15 5.45
CA SER A 10 -26.76 -22.52 4.16
C SER A 10 -25.73 -21.45 3.81
N MET A 11 -25.12 -21.55 2.62
CA MET A 11 -24.24 -20.51 2.05
C MET A 11 -25.02 -19.45 1.27
N SER A 12 -26.35 -19.49 1.25
CA SER A 12 -27.18 -18.54 0.47
C SER A 12 -26.90 -17.09 0.85
N TRP A 13 -26.72 -16.79 2.14
CA TRP A 13 -26.38 -15.44 2.60
C TRP A 13 -25.05 -14.93 2.00
N ALA A 14 -24.07 -15.81 1.83
CA ALA A 14 -22.77 -15.45 1.30
C ALA A 14 -22.85 -15.20 -0.21
N VAL A 15 -23.68 -15.97 -0.92
CA VAL A 15 -23.95 -15.77 -2.36
C VAL A 15 -24.67 -14.43 -2.58
N ASP A 16 -25.69 -14.14 -1.79
CA ASP A 16 -26.44 -12.89 -1.88
C ASP A 16 -25.56 -11.67 -1.60
N GLU A 17 -24.67 -11.78 -0.61
CA GLU A 17 -23.74 -10.69 -0.26
C GLU A 17 -22.63 -10.53 -1.31
N PHE A 18 -22.12 -11.63 -1.84
CA PHE A 18 -21.14 -11.61 -2.92
C PHE A 18 -21.71 -10.96 -4.18
N GLU A 19 -22.93 -11.31 -4.59
CA GLU A 19 -23.57 -10.72 -5.77
C GLU A 19 -23.72 -9.20 -5.63
N LYS A 20 -24.15 -8.72 -4.46
CA LYS A 20 -24.28 -7.29 -4.18
C LYS A 20 -22.93 -6.58 -4.25
N ASN A 21 -21.88 -7.18 -3.68
CA ASN A 21 -20.56 -6.57 -3.61
C ASN A 21 -19.87 -6.55 -4.97
N VAL A 22 -19.95 -7.63 -5.75
CA VAL A 22 -19.40 -7.66 -7.12
C VAL A 22 -20.04 -6.58 -8.00
N LYS A 23 -21.36 -6.39 -7.93
CA LYS A 23 -22.02 -5.34 -8.72
C LYS A 23 -21.55 -3.93 -8.37
N ARG A 24 -21.23 -3.68 -7.09
CA ARG A 24 -20.70 -2.40 -6.61
C ARG A 24 -19.23 -2.21 -7.01
N GLU A 25 -18.42 -3.25 -6.88
CA GLU A 25 -17.01 -3.24 -7.28
C GLU A 25 -16.84 -3.07 -8.80
N LEU A 26 -17.80 -3.51 -9.61
CA LEU A 26 -17.78 -3.34 -11.06
C LEU A 26 -18.32 -1.99 -11.56
N ASP A 27 -18.61 -1.05 -10.65
CA ASP A 27 -19.10 0.28 -10.98
C ASP A 27 -18.10 1.35 -10.53
N PHE A 28 -17.09 1.59 -11.37
CA PHE A 28 -16.01 2.52 -11.05
C PHE A 28 -16.40 3.99 -11.10
N GLU A 29 -17.61 4.34 -11.56
CA GLU A 29 -18.11 5.72 -11.45
C GLU A 29 -18.38 6.08 -9.98
N VAL A 30 -18.85 5.11 -9.20
CA VAL A 30 -19.05 5.27 -7.76
C VAL A 30 -17.69 5.42 -7.06
N GLU A 31 -16.71 4.60 -7.44
CA GLU A 31 -15.36 4.68 -6.89
C GLU A 31 -14.65 5.99 -7.24
N ALA A 32 -14.83 6.50 -8.47
CA ALA A 32 -14.32 7.81 -8.89
C ALA A 32 -14.84 8.93 -7.97
N ALA A 33 -16.16 8.97 -7.73
CA ALA A 33 -16.79 9.98 -6.89
C ALA A 33 -16.32 9.88 -5.43
N ASN A 34 -16.20 8.67 -4.90
CA ASN A 34 -15.70 8.43 -3.56
C ASN A 34 -14.22 8.83 -3.42
N SER A 35 -13.39 8.55 -4.43
CA SER A 35 -11.98 8.90 -4.44
C SER A 35 -11.78 10.41 -4.42
N GLU A 36 -12.56 11.13 -5.22
CA GLU A 36 -12.50 12.60 -5.25
C GLU A 36 -12.97 13.21 -3.93
N SER A 37 -14.04 12.67 -3.33
CA SER A 37 -14.50 13.09 -2.00
C SER A 37 -13.44 12.85 -0.92
N CYS A 38 -12.78 11.70 -0.97
CA CYS A 38 -11.67 11.33 -0.08
C CYS A 38 -10.47 12.28 -0.24
N ARG A 39 -10.14 12.63 -1.49
CA ARG A 39 -9.07 13.59 -1.81
C ARG A 39 -9.35 14.95 -1.19
N LEU A 40 -10.56 15.49 -1.37
CA LEU A 40 -10.96 16.76 -0.78
C LEU A 40 -10.93 16.72 0.75
N PHE A 41 -11.38 15.62 1.36
CA PHE A 41 -11.34 15.44 2.80
C PHE A 41 -9.91 15.53 3.36
N PHE A 42 -8.96 14.78 2.79
CA PHE A 42 -7.57 14.81 3.27
C PHE A 42 -6.85 16.11 2.97
N GLN A 43 -7.15 16.78 1.85
CA GLN A 43 -6.62 18.11 1.54
C GLN A 43 -7.08 19.16 2.55
N GLY A 44 -8.31 19.07 3.04
CA GLY A 44 -8.85 19.96 4.08
C GLY A 44 -8.29 19.71 5.48
N HIS A 45 -7.61 18.58 5.71
CA HIS A 45 -7.15 18.18 7.04
C HIS A 45 -5.75 18.71 7.37
N ARG A 46 -5.63 19.59 8.38
CA ARG A 46 -4.38 20.31 8.74
C ARG A 46 -3.13 19.44 8.82
N THR A 47 -3.22 18.28 9.46
CA THR A 47 -2.04 17.42 9.71
C THR A 47 -1.84 16.34 8.65
N LEU A 48 -2.91 15.95 7.94
CA LEU A 48 -2.88 14.79 7.05
C LEU A 48 -2.66 15.19 5.60
N SER A 49 -2.96 16.44 5.23
CA SER A 49 -2.75 16.96 3.88
C SER A 49 -1.29 16.87 3.40
N THR A 50 -0.31 16.79 4.31
CA THR A 50 1.12 16.63 3.99
C THR A 50 1.62 15.18 4.07
N ARG A 51 0.77 14.25 4.53
CA ARG A 51 1.14 12.84 4.78
C ARG A 51 0.36 11.84 3.95
N VAL A 52 -0.85 12.22 3.54
CA VAL A 52 -1.77 11.39 2.77
C VAL A 52 -1.99 12.04 1.43
N VAL A 53 -1.66 11.30 0.37
CA VAL A 53 -1.95 11.69 -1.01
C VAL A 53 -3.01 10.75 -1.54
N VAL A 54 -4.12 11.32 -2.02
CA VAL A 54 -5.13 10.59 -2.79
C VAL A 54 -4.96 11.01 -4.25
N PRO A 55 -4.69 10.08 -5.18
CA PRO A 55 -4.57 10.36 -6.60
C PRO A 55 -5.77 11.11 -7.16
N ARG A 56 -5.55 12.09 -8.05
CA ARG A 56 -6.65 12.73 -8.77
C ARG A 56 -7.24 11.74 -9.78
N VAL A 57 -8.56 11.72 -9.90
CA VAL A 57 -9.26 10.96 -10.95
C VAL A 57 -9.31 11.78 -12.24
N HIS A 58 -9.01 11.14 -13.37
CA HIS A 58 -9.19 11.70 -14.72
C HIS A 58 -10.53 11.21 -15.29
N LEU A 59 -11.60 11.97 -15.07
CA LEU A 59 -12.96 11.59 -15.45
C LEU A 59 -13.13 11.46 -16.96
N GLU A 60 -12.44 12.30 -17.73
CA GLU A 60 -12.39 12.27 -19.20
C GLU A 60 -11.76 10.98 -19.77
N HIS A 61 -11.05 10.22 -18.93
CA HIS A 61 -10.41 8.95 -19.27
C HIS A 61 -10.98 7.79 -18.46
N SER A 62 -12.10 7.99 -17.78
CA SER A 62 -12.74 6.99 -16.94
C SER A 62 -14.12 6.63 -17.47
N THR A 63 -14.55 5.42 -17.20
CA THR A 63 -15.88 4.89 -17.51
C THR A 63 -16.32 3.99 -16.36
N ARG A 64 -17.58 3.54 -16.37
CA ARG A 64 -18.06 2.50 -15.46
C ARG A 64 -17.13 1.30 -15.25
N ARG A 65 -16.30 0.92 -16.25
CA ARG A 65 -15.45 -0.28 -16.20
C ARG A 65 -13.95 0.00 -16.19
N VAL A 66 -13.54 1.27 -16.29
CA VAL A 66 -12.14 1.69 -16.27
C VAL A 66 -12.01 2.95 -15.43
N LEU A 67 -11.18 2.93 -14.40
CA LEU A 67 -10.83 4.09 -13.58
C LEU A 67 -9.40 4.54 -13.88
N THR A 68 -9.25 5.79 -14.30
CA THR A 68 -7.94 6.39 -14.58
C THR A 68 -7.63 7.46 -13.54
N MET A 69 -6.44 7.41 -12.93
CA MET A 69 -6.01 8.33 -11.87
C MET A 69 -4.51 8.63 -11.95
N ASP A 70 -4.05 9.66 -11.22
CA ASP A 70 -2.63 9.97 -11.09
C ASP A 70 -1.84 8.72 -10.67
N PHE A 71 -0.65 8.53 -11.24
CA PHE A 71 0.23 7.46 -10.82
C PHE A 71 0.85 7.78 -9.46
N ALA A 72 0.67 6.88 -8.49
CA ALA A 72 1.27 7.00 -7.16
C ALA A 72 2.48 6.06 -7.02
N GLU A 73 3.66 6.65 -6.87
CA GLU A 73 4.89 5.90 -6.59
C GLU A 73 4.99 5.56 -5.10
N GLY A 74 5.46 4.35 -4.80
CA GLY A 74 5.68 3.94 -3.42
C GLY A 74 5.90 2.44 -3.26
N THR A 75 6.17 2.04 -2.02
CA THR A 75 6.22 0.61 -1.65
C THR A 75 4.80 0.15 -1.28
N PRO A 76 4.25 -0.88 -1.94
CA PRO A 76 2.96 -1.44 -1.55
C PRO A 76 2.99 -1.89 -0.08
N ILE A 77 1.90 -1.66 0.66
CA ILE A 77 1.82 -2.00 2.09
C ILE A 77 2.14 -3.47 2.34
N SER A 78 1.71 -4.36 1.43
CA SER A 78 2.00 -5.80 1.49
C SER A 78 3.50 -6.14 1.44
N GLN A 79 4.32 -5.25 0.90
CA GLN A 79 5.76 -5.41 0.78
C GLN A 79 6.54 -4.55 1.79
N LEU A 80 5.85 -3.71 2.56
CA LEU A 80 6.46 -2.76 3.47
C LEU A 80 7.38 -3.44 4.49
N ALA A 81 6.94 -4.56 5.09
CA ALA A 81 7.74 -5.30 6.06
C ALA A 81 9.07 -5.80 5.49
N THR A 82 9.06 -6.29 4.24
CA THR A 82 10.27 -6.75 3.55
C THR A 82 11.15 -5.58 3.13
N ALA A 83 10.56 -4.49 2.63
CA ALA A 83 11.29 -3.30 2.22
C ALA A 83 12.02 -2.63 3.38
N VAL A 84 11.36 -2.49 4.54
CA VAL A 84 11.95 -1.92 5.76
C VAL A 84 13.12 -2.77 6.26
N ARG A 85 12.98 -4.11 6.24
CA ARG A 85 14.07 -5.02 6.63
C ARG A 85 15.30 -4.87 5.72
N ARG A 86 15.10 -4.85 4.41
CA ARG A 86 16.18 -4.65 3.43
C ARG A 86 16.91 -3.33 3.62
N GLN A 87 16.18 -2.26 3.90
CA GLN A 87 16.79 -0.96 4.20
C GLN A 87 17.62 -0.99 5.50
N GLY A 88 17.15 -1.72 6.52
CA GLY A 88 17.91 -1.96 7.75
C GLY A 88 19.17 -2.81 7.55
N GLU A 89 19.11 -3.81 6.68
CA GLU A 89 20.25 -4.68 6.32
C GLU A 89 21.32 -3.92 5.52
N THR A 90 20.93 -3.09 4.54
CA THR A 90 21.88 -2.26 3.78
C THR A 90 22.63 -1.23 4.65
N VAL A 91 22.05 -0.81 5.78
CA VAL A 91 22.72 0.10 6.73
C VAL A 91 23.69 -0.66 7.65
N ALA A 92 23.42 -1.95 7.93
CA ALA A 92 24.30 -2.79 8.74
C ALA A 92 25.55 -3.23 7.96
N GLU A 93 25.40 -3.63 6.69
CA GLU A 93 26.55 -4.03 5.84
C GLU A 93 27.52 -2.87 5.55
N GLY A 94 27.06 -1.62 5.64
CA GLY A 94 27.90 -0.43 5.52
C GLY A 94 28.80 -0.14 6.74
N ARG A 95 28.62 -0.82 7.88
CA ARG A 95 29.44 -0.62 9.10
C ARG A 95 30.60 -1.61 9.26
N ASP A 96 30.56 -2.75 8.57
CA ASP A 96 31.57 -3.80 8.72
C ASP A 96 32.72 -3.69 7.70
N ALA A 97 32.63 -2.78 6.72
CA ALA A 97 33.63 -2.62 5.65
C ALA A 97 34.75 -1.61 5.96
N GLN A 98 34.79 -1.01 7.16
CA GLN A 98 35.85 -0.04 7.53
C GLN A 98 36.33 -0.21 8.96
N PHE A 99 36.97 -1.33 9.32
CA PHE A 99 38.02 -1.31 10.36
C PHE A 99 38.91 -2.56 10.31
N SER A 100 39.92 -2.52 9.45
CA SER A 100 41.10 -3.41 9.40
C SER A 100 41.96 -2.80 8.28
N THR A 101 43.13 -2.20 8.49
CA THR A 101 44.33 -2.72 9.17
C THR A 101 45.32 -1.58 9.45
N GLY A 102 46.15 -1.74 10.49
CA GLY A 102 47.40 -0.99 10.74
C GLY A 102 47.26 -0.08 11.97
N GLY A 103 47.84 -0.36 13.12
CA GLY A 103 49.18 -0.89 13.36
C GLY A 103 49.85 0.11 14.29
N ASP A 104 49.84 -0.21 15.57
CA ASP A 104 50.44 0.49 16.71
C ASP A 104 51.90 0.89 16.44
N GLU A 105 52.20 2.19 16.53
CA GLU A 105 53.52 2.66 16.98
C GLU A 105 53.36 3.82 17.97
N THR A 106 53.64 3.48 19.22
CA THR A 106 53.92 4.35 20.36
C THR A 106 55.25 5.10 20.16
N ARG A 107 55.30 6.42 20.39
CA ARG A 107 56.18 7.05 21.41
C ARG A 107 56.18 8.59 21.41
N ALA A 108 56.32 9.09 22.63
CA ALA A 108 56.53 10.47 23.07
C ALA A 108 57.76 11.16 22.48
N VAL A 109 57.60 12.46 22.17
CA VAL A 109 58.51 13.63 22.33
C VAL A 109 57.84 14.81 21.58
N GLU A 110 57.68 16.06 22.02
CA GLU A 110 58.06 16.89 23.18
C GLU A 110 56.83 17.72 23.62
#